data_AF-A0A182SQM7-F1
#
_entry.id   AF-A0A182SQM7-F1
#
_cell.length_a   1.000
_cell.length_b   1.000
_cell.length_c   1.000
_cell.angle_alpha   90.00
_cell.angle_beta   90.00
_cell.angle_gamma   90.00
#
_symmetry.space_group_name_H-M   'P 1'
#
loop_
_entity.id
_entity.type
_entity.pdbx_description
1 polymer ?
#
loop_
_entity_poly.entity_id
_entity_poly.type
_entity_poly.pdbx_seq_one_letter_code
_entity_poly.pdbx_strand_id
1 'polypeptide(L)'
;MWEERSCRQTREWQHWGSGCYQYRCQHGRLHILIANKSYECYFAGQKLKVQLMAEGWLHRGAVVCPSCKDICNTEFERRGERCKISESAPPDSYYPRDELKCSSAQTPHAKALLASLILLSLTTAASTSVPRIYS
;
A
#
# COMPACT_ATOMS: atom_id res chain seq x y z
N MET A 1 1.84 -15.29 4.41
CA MET A 1 1.54 -15.00 3.00
C MET A 1 1.78 -13.52 2.74
N TRP A 2 2.52 -13.18 1.69
CA TRP A 2 2.71 -11.80 1.23
C TRP A 2 1.91 -11.56 -0.05
N GLU A 3 1.39 -10.36 -0.20
CA GLU A 3 0.59 -9.93 -1.34
C GLU A 3 1.21 -8.68 -1.97
N GLU A 4 1.27 -8.64 -3.29
CA GLU A 4 1.51 -7.42 -4.05
C GLU A 4 0.26 -7.02 -4.82
N ARG A 5 -0.06 -5.73 -4.84
CA ARG A 5 -1.18 -5.20 -5.62
C ARG A 5 -0.75 -4.02 -6.47
N SER A 6 -1.16 -4.02 -7.72
CA SER A 6 -1.28 -2.84 -8.56
C SER A 6 -2.74 -2.65 -8.94
N CYS A 7 -3.06 -1.55 -9.63
CA CYS A 7 -4.44 -1.29 -10.05
C CYS A 7 -5.02 -2.31 -11.05
N ARG A 8 -4.18 -3.16 -11.64
CA ARG A 8 -4.60 -4.15 -12.65
C ARG A 8 -4.31 -5.59 -12.27
N GLN A 9 -3.51 -5.83 -11.23
CA GLN A 9 -3.03 -7.16 -10.91
C GLN A 9 -2.78 -7.31 -9.41
N THR A 10 -3.12 -8.49 -8.88
CA THR A 10 -2.71 -8.95 -7.54
C THR A 10 -1.81 -10.16 -7.70
N ARG A 11 -0.76 -10.27 -6.89
CA ARG A 11 0.16 -11.40 -6.83
C ARG A 11 0.33 -11.85 -5.39
N GLU A 12 0.52 -13.14 -5.22
CA GLU A 12 0.56 -13.81 -3.94
C GLU A 12 1.85 -14.60 -3.83
N TRP A 13 2.60 -14.39 -2.75
CA TRP A 13 3.94 -14.93 -2.56
C TRP A 13 4.07 -15.67 -1.24
N GLN A 14 4.45 -16.95 -1.30
CA GLN A 14 4.69 -17.76 -0.11
C GLN A 14 5.97 -17.36 0.63
N HIS A 15 7.02 -16.92 -0.09
CA HIS A 15 8.36 -16.71 0.47
C HIS A 15 8.95 -15.30 0.30
N TRP A 16 8.32 -14.38 -0.45
CA TRP A 16 9.00 -13.13 -0.79
C TRP A 16 9.31 -12.24 0.43
N GLY A 17 8.47 -12.23 1.46
CA GLY A 17 8.77 -11.47 2.68
C GLY A 17 9.47 -12.25 3.80
N SER A 18 9.96 -13.47 3.54
CA SER A 18 10.91 -14.14 4.44
C SER A 18 12.33 -13.77 4.02
N GLY A 19 12.86 -12.70 4.62
CA GLY A 19 14.21 -12.20 4.34
C GLY A 19 14.86 -11.60 5.58
N CYS A 20 16.10 -11.16 5.42
CA CYS A 20 16.82 -10.45 6.47
C CYS A 20 16.42 -8.97 6.45
N TYR A 21 15.89 -8.49 7.57
CA TYR A 21 15.56 -7.09 7.76
C TYR A 21 16.66 -6.40 8.54
N GLN A 22 16.93 -5.14 8.21
CA GLN A 22 17.76 -4.30 9.06
C GLN A 22 17.06 -4.07 10.40
N TYR A 23 17.83 -3.88 11.46
CA TYR A 23 17.29 -3.65 12.80
C TYR A 23 18.11 -2.62 13.58
N ARG A 24 17.55 -2.13 14.68
CA ARG A 24 18.21 -1.27 15.67
C ARG A 24 17.78 -1.63 17.08
N CYS A 25 18.70 -1.55 18.03
CA CYS A 25 18.44 -1.74 19.45
C CYS A 25 18.44 -0.38 20.16
N GLN A 26 17.26 0.08 20.57
CA GLN A 26 17.10 1.40 21.19
C GLN A 26 15.95 1.39 22.19
N HIS A 27 16.03 2.26 23.21
CA HIS A 27 15.00 2.38 24.26
C HIS A 27 14.63 1.05 24.94
N GLY A 28 15.60 0.13 25.05
CA GLY A 28 15.41 -1.22 25.60
C GLY A 28 14.54 -2.14 24.73
N ARG A 29 14.30 -1.81 23.45
CA ARG A 29 13.52 -2.64 22.51
C ARG A 29 14.25 -2.87 21.18
N LEU A 30 13.82 -3.91 20.49
CA LEU A 30 14.21 -4.22 19.12
C LEU A 30 13.30 -3.46 18.15
N HIS A 31 13.90 -2.74 17.20
CA HIS A 31 13.20 -2.06 16.13
C HIS A 31 13.59 -2.69 14.79
N ILE A 32 12.62 -3.19 14.02
CA ILE A 32 12.80 -3.71 12.67
C ILE A 32 12.62 -2.57 11.67
N LEU A 33 13.57 -2.42 10.76
CA LEU A 33 13.56 -1.40 9.71
C LEU A 33 13.10 -2.04 8.40
N ILE A 34 12.01 -1.52 7.84
CA ILE A 34 11.44 -1.98 6.58
C ILE A 34 11.27 -0.75 5.69
N ALA A 35 12.03 -0.71 4.59
CA ALA A 35 12.19 0.48 3.76
C ALA A 35 12.61 1.70 4.62
N ASN A 36 11.79 2.75 4.68
CA ASN A 36 12.04 3.96 5.45
C ASN A 36 11.24 4.02 6.77
N LYS A 37 10.64 2.92 7.20
CA LYS A 37 9.79 2.85 8.40
C LYS A 37 10.44 1.97 9.48
N SER A 38 10.23 2.35 10.73
CA SER A 38 10.71 1.62 11.91
C SER A 38 9.52 1.01 12.65
N TYR A 39 9.59 -0.28 12.93
CA TYR A 39 8.57 -1.04 13.64
C TYR A 39 9.14 -1.56 14.96
N GLU A 40 8.46 -1.28 16.08
CA GLU A 40 8.90 -1.67 17.41
C GLU A 40 8.33 -3.04 17.82
N CYS A 41 9.23 -3.90 18.31
CA CYS A 41 8.89 -5.19 18.87
C CYS A 41 8.73 -5.09 20.38
N TYR A 42 7.50 -5.28 20.85
CA TYR A 42 7.10 -5.29 22.25
C TYR A 42 7.27 -6.67 22.88
N PHE A 43 7.12 -7.74 22.09
CA PHE A 43 7.30 -9.12 22.54
C PHE A 43 7.67 -10.06 21.39
N ALA A 44 8.29 -11.20 21.72
CA ALA A 44 8.63 -12.23 20.75
C ALA A 44 7.37 -12.85 20.15
N GLY A 45 7.34 -13.04 18.82
CA GLY A 45 6.17 -13.56 18.11
C GLY A 45 5.13 -12.50 17.74
N GLN A 46 5.30 -11.24 18.12
CA GLN A 46 4.44 -10.14 17.68
C GLN A 46 4.42 -10.07 16.15
N LYS A 47 3.22 -10.01 15.55
CA LYS A 47 3.02 -9.86 14.11
C LYS A 47 2.90 -8.37 13.75
N LEU A 48 3.89 -7.83 13.06
CA LEU A 48 3.88 -6.49 12.52
C LEU A 48 3.19 -6.51 11.15
N LYS A 49 2.03 -5.87 11.02
CA LYS A 49 1.36 -5.72 9.71
C LYS A 49 2.05 -4.65 8.88
N VAL A 50 2.60 -5.06 7.75
CA VAL A 50 3.35 -4.19 6.83
C VAL A 50 2.49 -3.90 5.62
N GLN A 51 2.40 -2.62 5.27
CA GLN A 51 1.72 -2.16 4.06
C GLN A 51 2.47 -0.95 3.49
N LEU A 52 3.21 -1.15 2.41
CA LEU A 52 4.08 -0.13 1.82
C LEU A 52 4.00 -0.10 0.30
N MET A 53 4.19 1.06 -0.29
CA MET A 53 4.33 1.23 -1.73
C MET A 53 5.80 1.16 -2.13
N ALA A 54 6.14 0.29 -3.08
CA ALA A 54 7.46 0.21 -3.68
C ALA A 54 7.33 -0.19 -5.16
N GLU A 55 8.07 0.48 -6.03
CA GLU A 55 8.12 0.17 -7.48
C GLU A 55 6.74 0.17 -8.18
N GLY A 56 5.79 0.96 -7.67
CA GLY A 56 4.42 1.03 -8.21
C GLY A 56 3.49 -0.08 -7.74
N TRP A 57 3.94 -0.95 -6.84
CA TRP A 57 3.15 -2.01 -6.22
C TRP A 57 2.95 -1.74 -4.73
N LEU A 58 1.77 -2.09 -4.23
CA LEU A 58 1.45 -2.12 -2.82
C LEU A 58 1.81 -3.49 -2.27
N HIS A 59 2.80 -3.54 -1.39
CA HIS A 59 3.26 -4.73 -0.70
C HIS A 59 2.53 -4.84 0.63
N ARG A 60 1.86 -5.97 0.87
CA ARG A 60 1.10 -6.23 2.09
C ARG A 60 1.50 -7.58 2.67
N GLY A 61 1.82 -7.59 3.97
CA GLY A 61 2.21 -8.81 4.65
C GLY A 61 2.40 -8.62 6.14
N ALA A 62 3.12 -9.56 6.75
CA ALA A 62 3.49 -9.46 8.15
C ALA A 62 4.92 -9.93 8.39
N VAL A 63 5.59 -9.26 9.31
CA VAL A 63 6.89 -9.66 9.87
C VAL A 63 6.66 -10.10 11.31
N VAL A 64 7.29 -11.22 11.70
CA VAL A 64 7.21 -11.73 13.07
C VAL A 64 8.43 -11.26 13.85
N CYS A 65 8.21 -10.56 14.95
CA CYS A 65 9.28 -10.09 15.82
C CYS A 65 10.03 -11.26 16.47
N PRO A 66 11.38 -11.30 16.38
CA PRO A 66 12.17 -12.22 17.19
C PRO A 66 12.25 -11.72 18.64
N SER A 67 12.89 -12.52 19.50
CA SER A 67 13.18 -12.12 20.87
C SER A 67 14.17 -10.94 20.90
N CYS A 68 13.85 -9.92 21.70
CA CYS A 68 14.78 -8.80 21.95
C CYS A 68 16.10 -9.30 22.54
N LYS A 69 16.05 -10.29 23.44
CA LYS A 69 17.25 -10.84 24.08
C LYS A 69 18.15 -11.54 23.05
N ASP A 70 17.57 -12.22 22.08
CA ASP A 70 18.35 -12.99 21.12
C ASP A 70 19.11 -12.07 20.14
N ILE A 71 18.57 -10.88 19.87
CA ILE A 71 19.13 -9.93 18.90
C ILE A 71 19.93 -8.80 19.57
N CYS A 72 19.42 -8.22 20.65
CA CYS A 72 19.92 -6.97 21.23
C CYS A 72 20.68 -7.12 22.54
N ASN A 73 20.73 -8.31 23.17
CA ASN A 73 21.27 -8.46 24.53
C ASN A 73 22.72 -7.98 24.64
N THR A 74 23.59 -8.43 23.74
CA THR A 74 25.01 -8.02 23.73
C THR A 74 25.20 -6.51 23.55
N GLU A 75 24.40 -5.88 22.68
CA GLU A 75 24.49 -4.43 22.43
C GLU A 75 24.05 -3.63 23.66
N PHE A 76 22.91 -4.01 24.25
CA PHE A 76 22.40 -3.34 25.44
C PHE A 76 23.32 -3.56 26.64
N GLU A 77 23.87 -4.76 26.82
CA GLU A 77 24.84 -5.03 27.88
C GLU A 77 26.07 -4.13 27.81
N ARG A 78 26.60 -3.91 26.60
CA ARG A 78 27.73 -3.00 26.37
C ARG A 78 27.41 -1.54 26.71
N ARG A 79 26.13 -1.17 26.71
CA ARG A 79 25.61 0.16 27.06
C ARG A 79 25.10 0.25 28.51
N GLY A 80 25.14 -0.83 29.28
CA GLY A 80 24.53 -0.87 30.62
C GLY A 80 23.00 -0.89 30.61
N GLU A 81 22.38 -1.17 29.45
CA GLU A 81 20.94 -1.26 29.25
C GLU A 81 20.48 -2.73 29.24
N ARG A 82 19.16 -2.96 29.26
CA ARG A 82 18.57 -4.30 29.13
C ARG A 82 17.29 -4.24 28.29
N CYS A 83 16.92 -5.37 27.69
CA CYS A 83 15.62 -5.50 27.04
C CYS A 83 14.49 -5.29 28.06
N LYS A 84 13.51 -4.45 27.69
CA LYS A 84 12.27 -4.29 28.44
C LYS A 84 11.48 -5.60 28.47
N ILE A 85 10.62 -5.72 29.46
CA ILE A 85 9.69 -6.84 29.55
C ILE A 85 8.65 -6.78 28.42
N SER A 86 8.07 -7.94 28.12
CA SER A 86 6.98 -8.06 27.15
C SER A 86 5.76 -7.26 27.62
N GLU A 87 5.22 -6.43 26.74
CA GLU A 87 4.06 -5.56 27.00
C GLU A 87 3.03 -5.68 25.87
N SER A 88 1.81 -5.20 26.07
CA SER A 88 0.81 -5.16 25.00
C SER A 88 1.27 -4.26 23.86
N ALA A 89 1.26 -4.78 22.64
CA ALA A 89 1.55 -3.98 21.46
C ALA A 89 0.45 -2.94 21.19
N PRO A 90 0.79 -1.80 20.57
CA PRO A 90 -0.19 -0.83 20.11
C PRO A 90 -1.09 -1.42 19.01
N PRO A 91 -2.25 -0.81 18.73
CA PRO A 91 -3.14 -1.27 17.66
C PRO A 91 -2.47 -1.21 16.28
N ASP A 92 -2.95 -2.03 15.33
CA ASP A 92 -2.39 -2.11 13.97
C ASP A 92 -2.40 -0.78 13.19
N SER A 93 -3.26 0.17 13.57
CA SER A 93 -3.32 1.52 13.01
C SER A 93 -2.20 2.44 13.46
N TYR A 94 -1.41 2.04 14.46
CA TYR A 94 -0.30 2.82 14.98
C TYR A 94 0.81 3.00 13.95
N TYR A 95 1.09 1.96 13.15
CA TYR A 95 2.12 2.02 12.12
C TYR A 95 1.56 2.60 10.81
N PRO A 96 2.36 3.43 10.09
CA PRO A 96 1.93 3.98 8.80
C PRO A 96 1.64 2.88 7.78
N ARG A 97 0.57 3.09 7.01
CA ARG A 97 0.17 2.20 5.92
C ARG A 97 0.00 3.01 4.65
N ASP A 98 0.69 2.61 3.61
CA ASP A 98 0.58 3.28 2.31
C ASP A 98 -0.71 2.80 1.61
N GLU A 99 -1.28 3.62 0.74
CA GLU A 99 -2.52 3.30 0.02
C GLU A 99 -2.29 3.23 -1.49
N LEU A 100 -2.82 2.17 -2.11
CA LEU A 100 -2.88 2.06 -3.56
C LEU A 100 -4.05 2.89 -4.08
N LYS A 101 -3.75 4.03 -4.70
CA LYS A 101 -4.75 4.88 -5.37
C LYS A 101 -4.90 4.45 -6.82
N CYS A 102 -6.11 4.04 -7.19
CA CYS A 102 -6.46 3.67 -8.55
C CYS A 102 -7.43 4.68 -9.13
N SER A 103 -7.08 5.23 -10.29
CA SER A 103 -7.98 6.06 -11.08
C SER A 103 -8.46 5.26 -12.28
N SER A 104 -9.75 5.32 -12.57
CA SER A 104 -10.20 4.99 -13.93
C SER A 104 -9.63 6.08 -14.84
N ALA A 105 -8.93 5.68 -15.90
CA ALA A 105 -8.66 6.61 -16.99
C ALA A 105 -10.03 7.01 -17.53
N GLN A 106 -10.53 8.20 -17.16
CA GLN A 106 -11.61 8.83 -17.90
C GLN A 106 -11.03 9.12 -19.28
N THR A 107 -11.20 8.18 -20.21
CA THR A 107 -10.82 8.42 -21.60
C THR A 107 -11.56 9.68 -22.03
N PRO A 108 -10.86 10.77 -22.42
CA PRO A 108 -11.52 11.99 -22.86
C PRO A 108 -12.44 11.74 -24.07
N HIS A 109 -12.27 10.60 -24.75
CA HIS A 109 -13.12 10.12 -25.82
C HIS A 109 -14.57 9.87 -25.41
N ALA A 110 -14.88 9.46 -24.18
CA ALA A 110 -16.27 9.22 -23.79
C ALA A 110 -17.10 10.52 -23.78
N LYS A 111 -16.49 11.64 -23.35
CA LYS A 111 -17.12 12.96 -23.40
C LYS A 111 -17.19 13.51 -24.83
N ALA A 112 -16.15 13.27 -25.64
CA ALA A 112 -16.13 13.68 -27.04
C ALA A 112 -17.16 12.93 -27.91
N LEU A 113 -17.34 11.62 -27.69
CA LEU A 113 -18.33 10.79 -28.38
C LEU A 113 -19.78 11.17 -28.02
N LEU A 114 -20.03 11.52 -26.76
CA LEU A 114 -21.35 12.03 -26.35
C LEU A 114 -21.65 13.39 -26.98
N ALA A 115 -20.66 14.30 -27.05
CA ALA A 115 -20.84 15.61 -27.66
C ALA A 115 -21.09 15.54 -29.18
N SER A 116 -20.40 14.65 -29.90
CA SER A 116 -20.60 14.47 -31.34
C SER A 116 -21.95 13.82 -31.68
N LEU A 117 -22.42 12.86 -30.88
CA LEU A 117 -23.76 12.27 -31.04
C LEU A 117 -24.89 13.29 -30.86
N ILE A 118 -24.74 14.24 -29.92
CA ILE A 118 -25.73 15.31 -29.70
C ILE A 118 -25.75 16.29 -30.88
N LEU A 119 -24.60 16.63 -31.46
CA LEU A 119 -24.52 17.51 -32.64
C LEU A 119 -25.15 16.86 -33.88
N LEU A 120 -24.93 15.55 -34.08
CA LEU A 120 -25.51 14.81 -35.21
C LEU A 120 -27.05 14.75 -35.15
N SER A 121 -27.66 14.59 -33.98
CA SER A 121 -29.13 14.56 -33.85
C SER A 121 -29.81 15.92 -34.07
N LEU A 122 -29.13 17.03 -33.75
CA LEU A 122 -29.62 18.39 -34.04
C LEU A 122 -29.60 18.69 -35.55
N THR A 123 -28.60 18.21 -36.27
CA THR A 123 -28.51 18.45 -37.73
C THR A 123 -29.55 17.68 -38.55
N THR A 124 -29.90 16.45 -38.15
CA THR A 124 -30.93 15.66 -38.85
C THR A 124 -32.34 16.21 -38.62
N ALA A 125 -32.61 16.83 -37.46
CA ALA A 125 -33.88 17.53 -37.19
C ALA A 125 -34.03 18.82 -38.02
N ALA A 126 -32.94 19.46 -38.43
CA ALA A 126 -32.97 20.68 -39.22
C ALA A 126 -33.15 20.45 -40.73
N SER A 127 -32.74 19.29 -41.27
CA SER A 127 -32.86 18.99 -42.70
C SER A 127 -34.25 18.48 -43.14
N THR A 128 -35.14 18.10 -42.22
CA THR A 128 -36.50 17.65 -42.56
C THR A 128 -37.52 18.79 -42.73
N SER A 129 -37.13 20.06 -42.56
CA SER A 129 -38.04 21.21 -42.59
C SER A 129 -38.03 22.06 -43.87
N VAL A 130 -37.37 21.63 -44.96
CA VAL A 130 -37.45 22.36 -46.24
C VAL A 130 -38.72 21.94 -47.00
N PRO A 131 -39.73 22.83 -47.18
CA PRO A 131 -40.89 22.52 -48.00
C PRO A 131 -40.48 22.53 -49.47
N ARG A 132 -40.83 21.46 -50.19
CA ARG A 132 -40.64 21.31 -51.63
C ARG A 132 -41.66 22.18 -52.36
N ILE A 133 -41.27 23.40 -52.76
CA ILE A 133 -42.08 24.23 -53.66
C ILE A 133 -41.79 23.77 -55.09
N TYR A 134 -42.71 23.03 -55.71
CA TYR A 134 -42.77 22.85 -57.16
C TYR A 134 -43.80 23.83 -57.71
N SER A 135 -43.38 24.62 -58.70
CA SER A 135 -44.18 25.51 -59.54
C SER A 135 -45.23 24.78 -60.37
#